data_AF-A0AB35YGU9-F1
#
_entry.id   AF-A0AB35YGU9-F1
#
_cell.length_a   1.000
_cell.length_b   1.000
_cell.length_c   1.000
_cell.angle_alpha   90.00
_cell.angle_beta   90.00
_cell.angle_gamma   90.00
#
_symmetry.space_group_name_H-M   'P 1'
#
loop_
_entity.id
_entity.type
_entity.pdbx_description
1 polymer ?
#
loop_
_entity_poly.entity_id
_entity_poly.type
_entity_poly.pdbx_seq_one_letter_code
_entity_poly.pdbx_strand_id
1 'polypeptide(L)'
;MNPKHFVMMVIAFIVEFALTYWIASVFSVRFIEVMFFTGAAFTLGMLYFTSSGGAMTRFFAAQSGAVTGIIQERDRFQFKVGPVFIASLIFVLIGLVFFILLVTGIIPPQK
;
A
#
# COMPACT_ATOMS: atom_id res chain seq x y z
N MET A 1 -17.52 -7.33 -6.60
CA MET A 1 -16.29 -6.56 -6.94
C MET A 1 -16.00 -6.80 -8.42
N ASN A 2 -15.84 -5.77 -9.26
CA ASN A 2 -15.53 -6.00 -10.68
C ASN A 2 -14.20 -6.75 -10.82
N PRO A 3 -14.07 -7.68 -11.79
CA PRO A 3 -12.87 -8.51 -11.95
C PRO A 3 -11.60 -7.67 -12.15
N LYS A 4 -11.72 -6.51 -12.78
CA LYS A 4 -10.61 -5.55 -12.97
C LYS A 4 -10.03 -5.03 -11.64
N HIS A 5 -10.88 -4.79 -10.63
CA HIS A 5 -10.42 -4.33 -9.32
C HIS A 5 -9.78 -5.46 -8.51
N PHE A 6 -10.25 -6.70 -8.70
CA PHE A 6 -9.64 -7.87 -8.07
C PHE A 6 -8.24 -8.14 -8.63
N VAL A 7 -8.04 -8.04 -9.96
CA VAL A 7 -6.72 -8.19 -10.58
C VAL A 7 -5.73 -7.14 -10.07
N MET A 8 -6.14 -5.87 -9.98
CA MET A 8 -5.29 -4.81 -9.41
C MET A 8 -4.91 -5.08 -7.94
N MET A 9 -5.85 -5.62 -7.15
CA MET A 9 -5.61 -6.00 -5.75
C MET A 9 -4.57 -7.12 -5.64
N VAL A 10 -4.69 -8.16 -6.48
CA VAL A 10 -3.75 -9.29 -6.50
C VAL A 10 -2.35 -8.84 -6.93
N ILE A 11 -2.24 -8.01 -7.97
CA ILE A 11 -0.95 -7.47 -8.42
C ILE A 11 -0.29 -6.66 -7.32
N ALA A 12 -1.05 -5.77 -6.65
CA ALA A 12 -0.53 -4.99 -5.54
C ALA A 12 0.02 -5.88 -4.41
N PHE A 13 -0.70 -6.95 -4.07
CA PHE A 13 -0.29 -7.89 -3.03
C PHE A 13 1.01 -8.63 -3.38
N ILE A 14 1.17 -9.05 -4.64
CA ILE A 14 2.40 -9.69 -5.14
C ILE A 14 3.59 -8.72 -5.05
N VAL A 15 3.38 -7.46 -5.44
CA VAL A 15 4.41 -6.42 -5.39
C VAL A 15 4.81 -6.12 -3.94
N GLU A 16 3.85 -5.95 -3.02
CA GLU A 16 4.12 -5.75 -1.59
C GLU A 16 4.89 -6.93 -0.98
N PHE A 17 4.52 -8.15 -1.35
CA PHE A 17 5.21 -9.36 -0.89
C PHE A 17 6.66 -9.41 -1.40
N ALA A 18 6.89 -9.15 -2.69
CA ALA A 18 8.22 -9.15 -3.28
C ALA A 18 9.13 -8.07 -2.67
N LEU A 19 8.60 -6.85 -2.46
CA LEU A 19 9.35 -5.77 -1.81
C LEU A 19 9.67 -6.09 -0.36
N THR A 20 8.72 -6.63 0.40
CA THR A 20 8.95 -7.04 1.78
C THR A 20 10.00 -8.15 1.86
N TYR A 21 9.96 -9.11 0.93
CA TYR A 21 10.95 -10.19 0.85
C TYR A 21 12.34 -9.66 0.53
N TRP A 22 12.44 -8.71 -0.40
CA TRP A 22 13.71 -8.09 -0.74
C TRP A 22 14.31 -7.32 0.44
N ILE A 23 13.51 -6.53 1.15
CA ILE A 23 13.95 -5.80 2.35
C ILE A 23 14.39 -6.79 3.43
N ALA A 24 13.62 -7.84 3.69
CA ALA A 24 13.99 -8.88 4.66
C ALA A 24 15.33 -9.53 4.31
N SER A 25 15.57 -9.82 3.02
CA SER A 25 16.84 -10.37 2.54
C SER A 25 18.02 -9.42 2.70
N VAL A 26 17.82 -8.11 2.51
CA VAL A 26 18.89 -7.10 2.64
C VAL A 26 19.31 -6.92 4.09
N PHE A 27 18.34 -6.88 5.01
CA PHE A 27 18.63 -6.69 6.43
C PHE A 27 18.92 -8.00 7.17
N SER A 28 18.85 -9.16 6.49
CA SER A 28 18.97 -10.50 7.10
C SER A 28 18.03 -10.71 8.29
N VAL A 29 16.86 -10.06 8.25
CA VAL A 29 15.84 -10.13 9.29
C VAL A 29 14.72 -11.03 8.80
N ARG A 30 13.98 -11.65 9.72
CA ARG A 30 12.85 -12.48 9.34
C ARG A 30 11.80 -11.64 8.64
N PHE A 31 11.24 -12.21 7.56
CA PHE A 31 10.15 -11.61 6.80
C PHE A 31 9.02 -11.08 7.70
N ILE A 32 8.67 -11.86 8.72
CA ILE A 32 7.58 -11.57 9.65
C ILE A 32 7.80 -10.30 10.50
N GLU A 33 9.05 -9.90 10.74
CA GLU A 33 9.38 -8.69 11.51
C GLU A 33 9.22 -7.44 10.66
N VAL A 34 9.66 -7.55 9.41
CA VAL A 34 9.67 -6.42 8.47
C VAL A 34 8.30 -6.23 7.80
N MET A 35 7.50 -7.30 7.71
CA MET A 35 6.18 -7.30 7.06
C MET A 35 5.20 -6.26 7.61
N PHE A 36 5.19 -6.04 8.93
CA PHE A 36 4.34 -5.00 9.51
C PHE A 36 4.82 -3.59 9.13
N PHE A 37 6.12 -3.33 9.26
CA PHE A 37 6.69 -2.00 8.97
C PHE A 37 6.63 -1.66 7.48
N THR A 38 6.93 -2.62 6.60
CA THR A 38 6.81 -2.43 5.15
C THR A 38 5.37 -2.25 4.75
N GLY A 39 4.45 -3.09 5.24
CA GLY A 39 3.03 -2.93 5.02
C GLY A 39 2.53 -1.55 5.43
N ALA A 40 2.91 -1.08 6.62
CA ALA A 40 2.48 0.23 7.12
C ALA A 40 3.04 1.37 6.26
N ALA A 41 4.31 1.27 5.85
CA ALA A 41 4.91 2.23 4.93
C ALA A 41 4.22 2.22 3.56
N PHE A 42 3.85 1.05 3.03
CA PHE A 42 3.08 0.93 1.79
C PHE A 42 1.69 1.52 1.93
N THR A 43 0.97 1.23 3.01
CA THR A 43 -0.38 1.79 3.24
C THR A 43 -0.33 3.31 3.36
N LEU A 44 0.63 3.87 4.12
CA LEU A 44 0.81 5.32 4.26
C LEU A 44 1.25 5.97 2.94
N GLY A 45 2.17 5.34 2.21
CA GLY A 45 2.58 5.79 0.88
C GLY A 45 1.40 5.77 -0.10
N MET A 46 0.63 4.69 -0.10
CA MET A 46 -0.54 4.55 -0.96
C MET A 46 -1.60 5.59 -0.61
N LEU A 47 -1.84 5.87 0.69
CA LEU A 47 -2.71 6.95 1.13
C LEU A 47 -2.25 8.32 0.63
N TYR A 48 -0.95 8.59 0.73
CA TYR A 48 -0.37 9.83 0.22
C TYR A 48 -0.61 9.97 -1.30
N PHE A 49 -0.40 8.90 -2.06
CA PHE A 49 -0.59 8.89 -3.51
C PHE A 49 -2.06 8.89 -3.96
N THR A 50 -2.96 8.23 -3.23
CA THR A 50 -4.38 8.08 -3.59
C THR A 50 -5.31 9.14 -2.99
N SER A 51 -4.85 9.93 -2.02
CA SER A 51 -5.62 11.09 -1.56
C SER A 51 -5.86 12.07 -2.72
N SER A 52 -7.02 12.72 -2.76
CA SER A 52 -7.39 13.65 -3.86
C SER A 52 -6.44 14.85 -4.02
N GLY A 53 -5.47 15.05 -3.13
CA GLY A 53 -4.37 16.02 -3.25
C GLY A 53 -2.98 15.44 -3.55
N GLY A 54 -2.85 14.13 -3.73
CA GLY A 54 -1.58 13.43 -3.97
C GLY A 54 -0.95 13.75 -5.34
N ALA A 55 0.37 13.62 -5.45
CA ALA A 55 1.15 13.97 -6.65
C ALA A 55 0.64 13.28 -7.93
N MET A 56 0.22 12.01 -7.82
CA MET A 56 -0.32 11.24 -8.95
C MET A 56 -1.70 11.76 -9.38
N THR A 57 -2.60 12.07 -8.45
CA THR A 57 -3.92 12.64 -8.75
C THR A 57 -3.79 13.99 -9.47
N ARG A 58 -2.84 14.84 -9.03
CA ARG A 58 -2.55 16.12 -9.69
C ARG A 58 -1.95 15.94 -11.08
N PHE A 59 -1.09 14.94 -11.28
CA PHE A 59 -0.51 14.64 -12.60
C PHE A 59 -1.58 14.16 -13.60
N PHE A 60 -2.45 13.24 -13.18
CA PHE A 60 -3.55 12.78 -14.03
C PHE A 60 -4.55 13.90 -14.33
N ALA A 61 -4.90 14.73 -13.34
CA ALA A 61 -5.78 15.88 -13.55
C ALA A 61 -5.16 16.94 -14.49
N ALA A 62 -3.85 17.19 -14.38
CA ALA A 62 -3.14 18.09 -15.28
C ALA A 62 -3.08 17.52 -16.72
N GLN A 63 -2.85 16.21 -16.87
CA GLN A 63 -2.83 15.55 -18.17
C GLN A 63 -4.22 15.53 -18.81
N SER A 64 -5.27 15.17 -18.07
CA SER A 64 -6.64 15.19 -18.59
C SER A 64 -7.11 16.61 -18.91
N GLY A 65 -6.74 17.59 -18.09
CA GLY A 65 -7.01 19.01 -18.35
C GLY A 65 -6.28 19.54 -19.59
N ALA A 66 -5.02 19.12 -19.83
CA ALA A 66 -4.28 19.50 -21.03
C ALA A 66 -4.86 18.88 -22.31
N VAL A 67 -5.35 17.64 -22.25
CA VAL A 67 -5.92 16.94 -23.41
C VAL A 67 -7.33 17.45 -23.75
N THR A 68 -8.13 17.81 -22.75
CA THR A 68 -9.55 18.19 -22.96
C THR A 68 -9.79 19.70 -22.95
N GLY A 69 -8.82 20.50 -22.51
CA GLY A 69 -8.95 21.96 -22.40
C GLY A 69 -9.89 22.43 -21.27
N ILE A 70 -10.50 21.49 -20.52
CA ILE A 70 -11.38 21.80 -19.39
C ILE A 70 -10.54 21.79 -18.11
N ILE A 71 -10.40 22.96 -17.50
CA ILE A 71 -9.77 23.11 -16.18
C ILE A 71 -10.74 22.50 -15.17
N GLN A 72 -10.48 21.24 -14.80
CA GLN A 72 -11.27 20.54 -13.79
C GLN A 72 -11.05 21.23 -12.43
N GLU A 73 -12.13 21.76 -11.87
CA GLU A 73 -12.14 22.45 -10.57
C GLU A 73 -11.49 21.54 -9.51
N ARG A 74 -10.65 22.10 -8.63
CA ARG A 74 -9.90 21.31 -7.63
C ARG A 74 -10.91 20.55 -6.77
N ASP A 75 -11.13 19.28 -7.09
CA ASP A 75 -12.02 18.40 -6.35
C ASP A 75 -11.67 18.47 -4.87
N ARG A 76 -12.67 18.81 -4.04
CA ARG A 76 -12.56 18.81 -2.57
C ARG A 76 -11.91 17.49 -2.16
N PHE A 77 -11.02 17.53 -1.17
CA PHE A 77 -10.27 16.37 -0.66
C PHE A 77 -11.21 15.19 -0.36
N GLN A 78 -11.46 14.34 -1.36
CA GLN A 78 -12.32 13.16 -1.22
C GLN A 78 -11.36 11.99 -1.02
N PHE A 79 -11.47 11.31 0.12
CA PHE A 79 -10.77 10.07 0.37
C PHE A 79 -11.35 8.98 -0.53
N LYS A 80 -10.78 8.82 -1.74
CA LYS A 80 -11.11 7.67 -2.60
C LYS A 80 -10.36 6.46 -2.09
N VAL A 81 -11.05 5.67 -1.28
CA VAL A 81 -10.59 4.36 -0.78
C VAL A 81 -10.53 3.40 -1.98
N GLY A 82 -9.36 3.34 -2.63
CA GLY A 82 -9.15 2.47 -3.78
C GLY A 82 -9.00 0.99 -3.37
N PRO A 83 -9.27 0.04 -4.28
CA PRO A 83 -9.10 -1.40 -4.01
C PRO A 83 -7.65 -1.77 -3.61
N VAL A 84 -6.67 -1.00 -4.08
CA VAL A 84 -5.24 -1.16 -3.71
C VAL A 84 -4.99 -0.75 -2.25
N PHE A 85 -5.65 0.30 -1.77
CA PHE A 85 -5.55 0.70 -0.37
C PHE A 85 -6.15 -0.36 0.56
N ILE A 86 -7.28 -0.97 0.17
CA ILE A 86 -7.87 -2.07 0.94
C ILE A 86 -6.92 -3.28 0.99
N ALA A 87 -6.25 -3.61 -0.13
CA ALA A 87 -5.25 -4.67 -0.18
C ALA A 87 -4.12 -4.44 0.83
N SER A 88 -3.54 -3.24 0.80
CA SER A 88 -2.44 -2.83 1.67
C SER A 88 -2.88 -2.82 3.14
N LEU A 89 -4.08 -2.33 3.44
CA LEU A 89 -4.64 -2.33 4.79
C LEU A 89 -4.79 -3.76 5.34
N ILE A 90 -5.27 -4.70 4.50
CA ILE A 90 -5.36 -6.12 4.88
C ILE A 90 -3.96 -6.69 5.12
N PHE A 91 -2.99 -6.37 4.27
CA PHE A 91 -1.60 -6.80 4.44
C PHE A 91 -1.00 -6.30 5.76
N VAL A 92 -1.27 -5.04 6.14
CA VAL A 92 -0.87 -4.48 7.45
C VAL A 92 -1.54 -5.19 8.60
N LEU A 93 -2.84 -5.47 8.53
CA LEU A 93 -3.56 -6.16 9.60
C LEU A 93 -3.01 -7.57 9.81
N ILE A 94 -2.72 -8.30 8.72
CA ILE A 94 -2.08 -9.61 8.79
C ILE A 94 -0.67 -9.49 9.38
N GLY A 95 0.12 -8.52 8.91
CA GLY A 95 1.45 -8.24 9.43
C GLY A 95 1.44 -7.86 10.92
N LEU A 96 0.44 -7.12 11.38
CA LEU A 96 0.27 -6.71 12.78
C LEU A 96 0.00 -7.91 13.67
N VAL A 97 -0.89 -8.83 13.26
CA VAL A 97 -1.15 -10.07 14.01
C VAL A 97 0.13 -10.87 14.18
N PHE A 98 0.89 -11.03 13.10
CA PHE A 98 2.16 -11.75 13.13
C PHE A 98 3.22 -11.05 13.98
N PHE A 99 3.29 -9.72 13.93
CA PHE A 99 4.18 -8.93 14.77
C PHE A 99 3.84 -9.07 16.26
N ILE A 100 2.56 -9.07 16.62
CA ILE A 100 2.13 -9.31 18.01
C ILE A 100 2.53 -10.71 18.49
N LEU A 101 2.35 -11.74 17.65
CA LEU A 101 2.78 -13.12 17.96
C LEU A 101 4.29 -13.24 18.16
N LEU A 102 5.06 -12.39 17.48
CA LEU A 102 6.50 -12.30 17.61
C LEU A 102 6.93 -11.59 18.90
N VAL A 103 6.34 -10.42 19.19
CA VAL A 103 6.61 -9.65 20.41
C VAL A 103 6.19 -10.42 21.67
N THR A 104 5.12 -11.21 21.59
CA THR A 104 4.67 -12.09 22.68
C THR A 104 5.56 -13.33 22.86
N GLY A 105 6.61 -13.50 22.05
CA GLY A 105 7.61 -14.54 22.24
C GLY A 105 7.14 -15.96 21.87
N ILE A 106 5.94 -16.10 21.29
CA ILE A 106 5.44 -17.38 20.77
C ILE A 106 6.31 -17.85 19.59
N ILE A 107 6.87 -16.90 18.82
CA ILE A 107 7.85 -17.16 17.76
C ILE A 107 9.22 -16.64 18.22
N PRO A 108 10.09 -17.48 18.80
CA PRO A 108 11.36 -17.02 19.35
C PRO A 108 12.21 -16.35 18.25
N PRO A 109 12.87 -15.20 18.54
CA PRO A 109 13.81 -14.59 17.62
C PRO A 109 14.96 -15.58 17.38
N GLN A 110 15.25 -15.89 16.12
CA GLN A 110 16.44 -16.70 15.81
C GLN A 110 17.66 -15.81 15.95
N LYS A 111 18.64 -16.30 16.71
CA LYS A 111 19.94 -15.68 16.94
C LYS A 111 20.67 -15.35 15.64
#